data_AF-A0A932WYL1-F1
#
_entry.id   AF-A0A932WYL1-F1
#
_cell.length_a   1.000
_cell.length_b   1.000
_cell.length_c   1.000
_cell.angle_alpha   90.00
_cell.angle_beta   90.00
_cell.angle_gamma   90.00
#
_symmetry.space_group_name_H-M   'P 1'
#
loop_
_entity.id
_entity.type
_entity.pdbx_description
1 polymer ?
#
loop_
_entity_poly.entity_id
_entity_poly.type
_entity_poly.pdbx_seq_one_letter_code
_entity_poly.pdbx_strand_id
1 'polypeptide(L)'
;GPGTGVAPFRAFLQERIARQAEGKNWLFFGERNRATDFYYGDFFTQLEQKGKLRLSLAFSRDTDQKVYVQHLMLKEKKSLWNWIQEGAILYVCGDAEKMAKEVDQVLHQIAKEAGGLSEEESRHYIKQMRLDKRYHIDVY
;
A
#
# COMPACT_ATOMS: atom_id res chain seq x y z
N GLY A 1 4.78 -0.64 2.56
CA GLY A 1 6.24 -0.61 2.52
C GLY A 1 6.78 -1.90 3.10
N PRO A 2 7.42 -2.73 2.28
CA PRO A 2 8.03 -3.96 2.77
C PRO A 2 9.31 -3.67 3.56
N GLY A 3 9.67 -4.59 4.46
CA GLY A 3 10.86 -4.47 5.28
C GLY A 3 10.89 -3.21 6.17
N THR A 4 12.04 -2.55 6.26
CA THR A 4 12.25 -1.32 7.05
C THR A 4 11.47 -0.11 6.51
N GLY A 5 10.99 -0.16 5.26
CA GLY A 5 10.12 0.84 4.65
C GLY A 5 8.76 1.00 5.35
N VAL A 6 8.47 0.21 6.40
CA VAL A 6 7.29 0.37 7.25
C VAL A 6 7.44 1.48 8.30
N ALA A 7 8.67 1.91 8.62
CA ALA A 7 8.96 2.89 9.67
C ALA A 7 8.17 4.21 9.55
N PRO A 8 8.12 4.91 8.40
CA PRO A 8 7.34 6.14 8.29
C PRO A 8 5.84 5.92 8.49
N PHE A 9 5.30 4.76 8.09
CA PHE A 9 3.88 4.45 8.24
C PHE A 9 3.47 4.23 9.70
N ARG A 10 4.36 3.70 10.53
CA ARG A 10 4.15 3.66 11.98
C ARG A 10 4.00 5.07 12.54
N ALA A 11 4.90 5.99 12.17
CA ALA A 11 4.84 7.39 12.60
C ALA A 11 3.55 8.08 12.13
N PHE A 12 3.14 7.87 10.87
CA PHE A 12 1.88 8.42 10.34
C PHE A 12 0.67 7.95 11.15
N LEU A 13 0.61 6.66 11.47
CA LEU A 13 -0.49 6.10 12.26
C LEU A 13 -0.49 6.65 13.68
N GLN A 14 0.67 6.76 14.33
CA GLN A 14 0.77 7.38 15.65
C GLN A 14 0.26 8.83 15.65
N GLU A 15 0.67 9.63 14.67
CA GLU A 15 0.21 11.02 14.53
C GLU A 15 -1.30 11.10 14.31
N ARG A 16 -1.85 10.25 13.43
CA ARG A 16 -3.29 10.21 13.16
C ARG A 16 -4.09 9.81 14.40
N ILE A 17 -3.59 8.88 15.20
CA ILE A 17 -4.22 8.48 16.47
C ILE A 17 -4.16 9.64 17.47
N ALA A 18 -3.01 10.30 17.63
CA ALA A 18 -2.84 11.42 18.53
C ALA A 18 -3.77 12.59 18.18
N ARG A 19 -3.96 12.86 16.88
CA ARG A 19 -4.90 13.87 16.36
C ARG A 19 -6.35 13.42 16.28
N GLN A 20 -6.66 12.17 16.68
CA GLN A 20 -8.00 11.59 16.54
C GLN A 20 -8.56 11.67 15.11
N ALA A 21 -7.71 11.55 14.10
CA ALA A 21 -8.11 11.64 12.71
C ALA A 21 -9.08 10.50 12.33
N GLU A 22 -10.18 10.84 11.65
CA GLU A 22 -11.25 9.89 11.30
C GLU A 22 -11.05 9.18 9.96
N GLY A 23 -10.16 9.72 9.10
CA GLY A 23 -9.93 9.15 7.77
C GLY A 23 -9.38 7.71 7.83
N LYS A 24 -9.83 6.89 6.89
CA LYS A 24 -9.48 5.47 6.80
C LYS A 24 -7.98 5.28 6.50
N ASN A 25 -7.40 4.20 7.02
CA ASN A 25 -6.00 3.83 6.77
C ASN A 25 -5.92 2.39 6.25
N TRP A 26 -5.09 2.16 5.24
CA TRP A 26 -4.81 0.83 4.73
C TRP A 26 -3.30 0.67 4.53
N LEU A 27 -2.72 -0.34 5.18
CA LEU A 27 -1.32 -0.69 5.04
C LEU A 27 -1.16 -2.01 4.27
N PHE A 28 -0.45 -1.94 3.14
CA PHE A 28 0.15 -3.09 2.48
C PHE A 28 1.57 -3.27 3.02
N PHE A 29 1.80 -4.38 3.71
CA PHE A 29 3.09 -4.76 4.27
C PHE A 29 3.53 -6.10 3.69
N GLY A 30 4.83 -6.27 3.47
CA GLY A 30 5.35 -7.57 3.09
C GLY A 30 6.76 -7.81 3.59
N GLU A 31 7.05 -9.06 3.88
CA GLU A 31 8.40 -9.51 4.23
C GLU A 31 8.60 -11.00 3.92
N ARG A 32 9.69 -11.60 4.41
CA ARG A 32 9.98 -13.03 4.25
C ARG A 32 9.04 -13.89 5.07
N ASN A 33 9.07 -13.80 6.39
CA ASN A 33 8.29 -14.67 7.27
C ASN A 33 7.46 -13.87 8.27
N ARG A 34 6.21 -14.28 8.52
CA ARG A 34 5.37 -13.59 9.51
C ARG A 34 5.91 -13.68 10.92
N ALA A 35 6.42 -14.85 11.30
CA ALA A 35 6.82 -15.13 12.68
C ALA A 35 8.03 -14.31 13.14
N THR A 36 8.95 -13.97 12.22
CA THR A 36 10.21 -13.29 12.56
C THR A 36 10.30 -11.88 12.00
N ASP A 37 9.64 -11.60 10.87
CA ASP A 37 9.92 -10.42 10.06
C ASP A 37 8.70 -9.46 9.99
N PHE A 38 7.64 -9.72 10.77
CA PHE A 38 6.51 -8.80 10.88
C PHE A 38 6.81 -7.66 11.85
N TYR A 39 7.62 -6.70 11.40
CA TYR A 39 8.03 -5.55 12.18
C TYR A 39 6.83 -4.75 12.71
N TYR A 40 6.84 -4.48 14.01
CA TYR A 40 5.74 -3.81 14.73
C TYR A 40 4.37 -4.52 14.57
N GLY A 41 4.37 -5.84 14.33
CA GLY A 41 3.17 -6.60 14.06
C GLY A 41 2.08 -6.47 15.12
N ASP A 42 2.45 -6.46 16.41
CA ASP A 42 1.51 -6.26 17.52
C ASP A 42 0.83 -4.89 17.46
N PHE A 43 1.59 -3.82 17.15
CA PHE A 43 1.05 -2.47 17.01
C PHE A 43 0.02 -2.40 15.89
N PHE A 44 0.36 -2.92 14.71
CA PHE A 44 -0.54 -2.90 13.56
C PHE A 44 -1.79 -3.76 13.77
N THR A 45 -1.62 -4.95 14.36
CA THR A 45 -2.73 -5.87 14.65
C THR A 45 -3.71 -5.26 15.65
N GLN A 46 -3.22 -4.59 16.69
CA GLN A 46 -4.07 -3.87 17.65
C GLN A 46 -4.87 -2.74 17.00
N LEU A 47 -4.28 -2.01 16.04
CA LEU A 47 -5.00 -0.96 15.31
C LEU A 47 -6.06 -1.52 14.37
N GLU A 48 -5.79 -2.67 13.75
CA GLU A 48 -6.77 -3.37 12.92
C GLU A 48 -7.96 -3.85 13.75
N GLN A 49 -7.72 -4.46 14.91
CA GLN A 49 -8.78 -4.88 15.85
C GLN A 49 -9.65 -3.71 16.34
N LYS A 50 -9.06 -2.51 16.47
CA LYS A 50 -9.78 -1.28 16.83
C LYS A 50 -10.49 -0.60 15.64
N GLY A 51 -10.45 -1.20 14.45
CA GLY A 51 -11.05 -0.64 13.23
C GLY A 51 -10.35 0.63 12.72
N LYS A 52 -9.13 0.92 13.18
CA LYS A 52 -8.37 2.13 12.80
C LYS A 52 -7.44 1.90 11.61
N LEU A 53 -7.21 0.64 11.23
CA LEU A 53 -6.31 0.24 10.16
C LEU A 53 -6.88 -0.99 9.45
N ARG A 54 -6.78 -1.05 8.13
CA ARG A 54 -6.91 -2.29 7.35
C ARG A 54 -5.52 -2.81 7.00
N LEU A 55 -5.25 -4.09 7.22
CA LEU A 55 -3.98 -4.71 6.84
C LEU A 55 -4.10 -5.59 5.61
N SER A 56 -3.03 -5.61 4.82
CA SER A 56 -2.82 -6.58 3.76
C SER A 56 -1.37 -7.04 3.83
N LEU A 57 -1.17 -8.27 4.30
CA LEU A 57 0.13 -8.81 4.68
C LEU A 57 0.61 -9.87 3.69
N ALA A 58 1.77 -9.66 3.09
CA ALA A 58 2.39 -10.56 2.13
C ALA A 58 3.69 -11.17 2.69
N PHE A 59 3.70 -12.47 2.98
CA PHE A 59 4.90 -13.15 3.47
C PHE A 59 5.42 -14.12 2.41
N SER A 60 6.57 -13.82 1.85
CA SER A 60 7.11 -14.51 0.66
C SER A 60 7.66 -15.91 0.93
N ARG A 61 7.82 -16.29 2.20
CA ARG A 61 8.41 -17.57 2.64
C ARG A 61 7.53 -18.38 3.60
N ASP A 62 6.34 -17.89 3.96
CA ASP A 62 5.40 -18.63 4.80
C ASP A 62 4.76 -19.82 4.05
N THR A 63 4.74 -19.78 2.72
CA THR A 63 4.19 -20.85 1.87
C THR A 63 5.08 -21.09 0.65
N ASP A 64 4.87 -22.20 -0.06
CA ASP A 64 5.57 -22.50 -1.32
C ASP A 64 5.31 -21.45 -2.41
N GLN A 65 4.17 -20.74 -2.34
CA GLN A 65 3.85 -19.66 -3.26
C GLN A 65 4.39 -18.33 -2.73
N LYS A 66 5.25 -17.69 -3.52
CA LYS A 66 5.81 -16.37 -3.18
C LYS A 66 4.75 -15.28 -3.34
N VAL A 67 4.27 -14.74 -2.23
CA VAL A 67 3.31 -13.63 -2.21
C VAL A 67 4.05 -12.33 -1.86
N TYR A 68 3.84 -11.29 -2.68
CA TYR A 68 4.36 -9.94 -2.49
C TYR A 68 3.22 -8.91 -2.45
N VAL A 69 3.52 -7.69 -2.04
CA VAL A 69 2.51 -6.63 -1.84
C VAL A 69 1.72 -6.30 -3.12
N GLN A 70 2.40 -6.30 -4.28
CA GLN A 70 1.77 -6.03 -5.57
C GLN A 70 0.75 -7.11 -5.96
N HIS A 71 0.93 -8.37 -5.52
CA HIS A 71 -0.05 -9.44 -5.72
C HIS A 71 -1.32 -9.17 -4.88
N LEU A 72 -1.15 -8.70 -3.64
CA LEU A 72 -2.28 -8.33 -2.79
C LEU A 72 -3.03 -7.10 -3.32
N MET A 73 -2.30 -6.11 -3.84
CA MET A 73 -2.89 -4.94 -4.49
C MET A 73 -3.78 -5.34 -5.67
N LEU A 74 -3.32 -6.25 -6.53
CA LEU A 74 -4.12 -6.77 -7.65
C LEU A 74 -5.33 -7.58 -7.17
N LYS A 75 -5.18 -8.42 -6.14
CA LYS A 75 -6.30 -9.14 -5.53
C LYS A 75 -7.38 -8.19 -5.02
N GLU A 76 -6.97 -7.05 -4.49
CA GLU A 76 -7.83 -6.01 -3.90
C GLU A 76 -8.15 -4.87 -4.86
N LYS A 77 -7.90 -5.03 -6.17
CA LYS A 77 -7.95 -3.95 -7.17
C LYS A 77 -9.20 -3.07 -7.12
N LYS A 78 -10.39 -3.69 -6.94
CA LYS A 78 -11.67 -2.95 -6.87
C LYS A 78 -11.73 -2.07 -5.62
N SER A 79 -11.38 -2.62 -4.46
CA SER A 79 -11.31 -1.90 -3.20
C SER A 79 -10.30 -0.76 -3.26
N LEU A 80 -9.10 -1.04 -3.78
CA LEU A 80 -8.04 -0.03 -3.88
C LEU A 80 -8.42 1.09 -4.85
N TRP A 81 -9.02 0.76 -6.00
CA TRP A 81 -9.52 1.75 -6.94
C TRP A 81 -10.60 2.64 -6.31
N ASN A 82 -11.55 2.07 -5.56
CA ASN A 82 -12.57 2.86 -4.86
C ASN A 82 -11.94 3.84 -3.86
N TRP A 83 -10.93 3.41 -3.09
CA TRP A 83 -10.20 4.31 -2.19
C TRP A 83 -9.54 5.46 -2.94
N ILE A 84 -8.93 5.18 -4.09
CA ILE A 84 -8.30 6.18 -4.96
C ILE A 84 -9.34 7.19 -5.47
N GLN A 85 -10.54 6.73 -5.84
CA GLN A 85 -11.65 7.59 -6.26
C GLN A 85 -12.23 8.42 -5.10
N GLU A 86 -12.25 7.87 -3.88
CA GLU A 86 -12.63 8.58 -2.64
C GLU A 86 -11.59 9.62 -2.19
N GLY A 87 -10.51 9.84 -2.94
CA GLY A 87 -9.51 10.86 -2.63
C GLY A 87 -8.33 10.37 -1.78
N ALA A 88 -8.11 9.05 -1.67
CA ALA A 88 -6.99 8.52 -0.91
C ALA A 88 -5.63 9.03 -1.43
N ILE A 89 -4.69 9.17 -0.50
CA ILE A 89 -3.29 9.49 -0.77
C ILE A 89 -2.48 8.20 -0.64
N LEU A 90 -1.76 7.83 -1.70
CA LEU A 90 -0.88 6.67 -1.73
C LEU A 90 0.53 7.07 -1.34
N TYR A 91 1.13 6.26 -0.48
CA TYR A 91 2.53 6.39 -0.10
C TYR A 91 3.23 5.05 -0.32
N VAL A 92 4.36 5.08 -1.00
CA VAL A 92 5.20 3.90 -1.28
C VAL A 92 6.58 4.13 -0.70
N CYS A 93 7.00 3.26 0.21
CA CYS A 93 8.34 3.26 0.79
C CYS A 93 8.99 1.88 0.69
N GLY A 94 10.30 1.85 0.44
CA GLY A 94 11.12 0.63 0.38
C GLY A 94 12.08 0.65 -0.82
N ASP A 95 12.36 -0.54 -1.35
CA ASP A 95 13.31 -0.76 -2.46
C ASP A 95 12.93 0.01 -3.75
N ALA A 96 13.82 0.88 -4.20
CA ALA A 96 13.62 1.69 -5.41
C ALA A 96 13.72 0.88 -6.71
N GLU A 97 14.58 -0.13 -6.74
CA GLU A 97 14.98 -0.77 -8.01
C GLU A 97 13.91 -1.68 -8.58
N LYS A 98 13.24 -2.46 -7.73
CA LYS A 98 12.26 -3.48 -8.13
C LYS A 98 10.88 -3.16 -7.59
N MET A 99 10.75 -2.97 -6.28
CA MET A 99 9.43 -2.85 -5.64
C MET A 99 8.67 -1.61 -6.12
N ALA A 100 9.33 -0.45 -6.18
CA ALA A 100 8.69 0.78 -6.64
C ALA A 100 8.13 0.68 -8.07
N LYS A 101 8.88 0.04 -8.98
CA LYS A 101 8.47 -0.17 -10.37
C LYS A 101 7.30 -1.14 -10.49
N GLU A 102 7.34 -2.24 -9.74
CA GLU A 102 6.27 -3.25 -9.74
C GLU A 102 4.96 -2.66 -9.18
N VAL A 103 5.04 -1.86 -8.12
CA VAL A 103 3.88 -1.17 -7.55
C VAL A 103 3.30 -0.16 -8.55
N ASP A 104 4.14 0.61 -9.23
CA ASP A 104 3.69 1.56 -10.26
C ASP A 104 2.98 0.86 -11.43
N GLN A 105 3.55 -0.24 -11.92
CA GLN A 105 2.92 -1.08 -12.95
C GLN A 105 1.57 -1.64 -12.48
N VAL A 106 1.48 -2.10 -11.24
CA VAL A 106 0.22 -2.59 -10.67
C VAL A 106 -0.81 -1.48 -10.53
N LEU A 107 -0.43 -0.26 -10.17
CA LEU A 107 -1.37 0.87 -10.14
C LEU A 107 -1.94 1.15 -11.53
N HIS A 108 -1.11 1.12 -12.59
CA HIS A 108 -1.59 1.23 -13.96
C HIS A 108 -2.55 0.10 -14.35
N GLN A 109 -2.24 -1.14 -13.96
CA GLN A 109 -3.09 -2.30 -14.19
C GLN A 109 -4.44 -2.16 -13.46
N ILE A 110 -4.44 -1.71 -12.21
CA ILE A 110 -5.66 -1.49 -11.43
C ILE A 110 -6.52 -0.40 -12.06
N ALA A 111 -5.93 0.70 -12.51
CA ALA A 111 -6.66 1.77 -13.20
C ALA A 111 -7.35 1.28 -14.48
N LYS A 112 -6.71 0.37 -15.22
CA LYS A 112 -7.31 -0.26 -16.42
C LYS A 112 -8.40 -1.27 -16.05
N GLU A 113 -8.10 -2.23 -15.18
CA GLU A 113 -8.98 -3.36 -14.90
C GLU A 113 -10.16 -3.03 -13.97
N ALA A 114 -9.95 -2.16 -12.99
CA ALA A 114 -10.99 -1.75 -12.04
C ALA A 114 -11.61 -0.40 -12.40
N GLY A 115 -10.83 0.50 -13.01
CA GLY A 115 -11.30 1.81 -13.46
C GLY A 115 -11.83 1.87 -14.88
N GLY A 116 -11.59 0.83 -15.70
CA GLY A 116 -12.03 0.81 -17.09
C GLY A 116 -11.26 1.80 -17.99
N LEU A 117 -10.13 2.32 -17.52
CA LEU A 117 -9.33 3.26 -18.29
C LEU A 117 -8.57 2.55 -19.41
N SER A 118 -8.38 3.24 -20.53
CA SER A 118 -7.41 2.85 -21.53
C SER A 118 -5.98 2.98 -21.00
N GLU A 119 -5.03 2.46 -21.77
CA GLU A 119 -3.61 2.54 -21.46
C GLU A 119 -3.09 4.00 -21.42
N GLU A 120 -3.60 4.87 -22.30
CA GLU A 120 -3.26 6.30 -22.28
C GLU A 120 -3.88 7.04 -21.10
N GLU A 121 -5.16 6.80 -20.82
CA GLU A 121 -5.87 7.40 -19.68
C GLU A 121 -5.25 6.96 -18.35
N SER A 122 -4.85 5.68 -18.23
CA SER A 122 -4.13 5.17 -17.05
C SER A 122 -2.82 5.93 -16.83
N ARG A 123 -2.02 6.16 -17.89
CA ARG A 123 -0.80 6.97 -17.82
C ARG A 123 -1.08 8.40 -17.37
N HIS A 124 -2.08 9.03 -17.98
CA HIS A 124 -2.47 10.39 -17.62
C HIS A 124 -2.94 10.47 -16.17
N TYR A 125 -3.78 9.54 -15.74
CA TYR A 125 -4.37 9.50 -14.40
C TYR A 125 -3.29 9.36 -13.30
N ILE A 126 -2.39 8.39 -13.42
CA ILE A 126 -1.32 8.21 -12.43
C ILE A 126 -0.35 9.40 -12.42
N LYS A 127 -0.06 9.99 -13.59
CA LYS A 127 0.73 11.23 -13.66
C LYS A 127 0.03 12.38 -12.92
N GLN A 128 -1.28 12.53 -13.13
CA GLN A 128 -2.06 13.57 -12.45
C GLN A 128 -2.10 13.35 -10.94
N MET A 129 -2.23 12.11 -10.47
CA MET A 129 -2.14 11.80 -9.03
C MET A 129 -0.83 12.26 -8.39
N ARG A 130 0.30 12.17 -9.10
CA ARG A 130 1.59 12.67 -8.62
C ARG A 130 1.60 14.20 -8.56
N LEU A 131 1.09 14.87 -9.60
CA LEU A 131 0.97 16.33 -9.63
C LEU A 131 0.07 16.87 -8.52
N ASP A 132 -1.04 16.18 -8.25
CA ASP A 132 -2.01 16.52 -7.20
C ASP A 132 -1.52 16.16 -5.79
N LYS A 133 -0.27 15.68 -5.65
CA LYS A 133 0.31 15.21 -4.37
C LYS A 133 -0.57 14.15 -3.69
N ARG A 134 -1.20 13.27 -4.49
CA ARG A 134 -1.95 12.09 -4.02
C ARG A 134 -1.18 10.78 -4.19
N TYR A 135 -0.01 10.81 -4.83
CA TYR A 135 0.87 9.65 -4.94
C TYR A 135 2.31 10.06 -4.67
N HIS A 136 2.85 9.57 -3.54
CA HIS A 136 4.19 9.85 -3.06
C HIS A 136 5.02 8.58 -3.01
N ILE A 137 6.28 8.68 -3.43
CA ILE A 137 7.24 7.59 -3.44
C ILE A 137 8.48 8.08 -2.68
N ASP A 138 8.86 7.37 -1.63
CA ASP A 138 10.06 7.60 -0.83
C ASP A 138 10.84 6.29 -0.75
N VAL A 139 11.67 6.07 -1.78
CA VAL A 139 12.36 4.81 -2.03
C VAL A 139 13.86 5.05 -2.09
N TYR A 140 14.63 4.07 -1.63
CA TYR A 140 16.09 4.10 -1.53
C TYR A 140 16.72 2.85 -2.13
#